data_AF-A0A485BQ45-F1
#
_entry.id   AF-A0A485BQ45-F1
#
_cell.length_a   1.000
_cell.length_b   1.000
_cell.length_c   1.000
_cell.angle_alpha   90.00
_cell.angle_beta   90.00
_cell.angle_gamma   90.00
#
_symmetry.space_group_name_H-M   'P 1'
#
loop_
_entity.id
_entity.type
_entity.pdbx_description
1 polymer ?
#
loop_
_entity_poly.entity_id
_entity_poly.type
_entity_poly.pdbx_seq_one_letter_code
_entity_poly.pdbx_strand_id
1 'polypeptide(L)'
;MMNAWEVNFDGLPGLTHHYAGLSFGNEASTKHRYRVSNPQLAAKQGLKKMKALADAGYQQAVIPPQERPNVALLRQLGFTGSDAQVVERVARQAPDLLSAASSASSMWVANAATVSPSADSLDGRVHLTVANLNDKFHRASEAPTTEALLRAILPDERRFAVHPALPQVALFGDEGAANHNRLGGEYGAPGLQLFVYGREQGGDGLPTRYPARQALEASQAVARLNQVNPPADRLRPAEPGGYR
;
A
#
# COMPACT_ATOMS: atom_id res chain seq x y z
N MET A 1 -19.46 15.87 -20.95
CA MET A 1 -18.90 14.68 -20.27
C MET A 1 -17.43 14.94 -20.03
N MET A 2 -16.92 14.67 -18.83
CA MET A 2 -15.47 14.73 -18.60
C MET A 2 -14.85 13.47 -19.19
N ASN A 3 -13.89 13.62 -20.10
CA ASN A 3 -13.06 12.49 -20.54
C ASN A 3 -12.07 12.18 -19.42
N ALA A 4 -12.15 10.98 -18.84
CA ALA A 4 -11.21 10.50 -17.85
C ALA A 4 -10.66 9.13 -18.27
N TRP A 5 -9.42 8.85 -17.87
CA TRP A 5 -8.76 7.57 -18.10
C TRP A 5 -8.31 6.98 -16.77
N GLU A 6 -8.28 5.66 -16.69
CA GLU A 6 -7.54 4.96 -15.65
C GLU A 6 -6.04 5.06 -15.96
N VAL A 7 -5.27 5.53 -14.98
CA VAL A 7 -3.82 5.66 -15.07
C VAL A 7 -3.17 4.69 -14.10
N ASN A 8 -2.35 3.78 -14.62
CA ASN A 8 -1.59 2.84 -13.80
C ASN A 8 -0.37 3.54 -13.21
N PHE A 9 -0.29 3.63 -11.89
CA PHE A 9 0.93 4.04 -11.19
C PHE A 9 1.60 2.80 -10.64
N ASP A 10 2.78 2.48 -11.16
CA ASP A 10 3.53 1.28 -10.77
C ASP A 10 4.68 1.62 -9.82
N GLY A 11 4.90 0.77 -8.81
CA GLY A 11 6.05 0.90 -7.93
C GLY A 11 7.32 0.39 -8.58
N LEU A 12 8.36 1.22 -8.63
CA LEU A 12 9.70 0.80 -9.07
C LEU A 12 10.38 0.00 -7.95
N PRO A 13 10.78 -1.27 -8.17
CA PRO A 13 11.52 -2.05 -7.18
C PRO A 13 12.80 -1.36 -6.70
N GLY A 14 12.97 -1.28 -5.39
CA GLY A 14 14.14 -0.67 -4.75
C GLY A 14 15.40 -1.53 -4.79
N LEU A 15 16.56 -0.91 -4.59
CA LEU A 15 17.88 -1.55 -4.64
C LEU A 15 18.09 -2.63 -3.56
N THR A 16 17.33 -2.57 -2.47
CA THR A 16 17.40 -3.51 -1.34
C THR A 16 16.41 -4.67 -1.46
N HIS A 17 15.82 -4.91 -2.64
CA HIS A 17 14.90 -6.02 -2.86
C HIS A 17 15.52 -7.37 -2.43
N HIS A 18 14.89 -8.06 -1.47
CA HIS A 18 15.35 -9.34 -0.94
C HIS A 18 14.18 -10.17 -0.38
N TYR A 19 14.41 -11.47 -0.17
CA TYR A 19 13.39 -12.39 0.33
C TYR A 19 13.62 -12.75 1.80
N ALA A 20 12.86 -12.13 2.70
CA ALA A 20 13.02 -12.31 4.15
C ALA A 20 11.88 -13.04 4.85
N GLY A 21 10.79 -13.37 4.17
CA GLY A 21 9.65 -14.10 4.77
C GLY A 21 8.91 -13.30 5.85
N LEU A 22 8.88 -11.98 5.74
CA LEU A 22 8.36 -11.06 6.78
C LEU A 22 6.83 -11.01 6.88
N SER A 23 6.11 -11.69 6.00
CA SER A 23 4.66 -11.54 5.83
C SER A 23 3.93 -12.85 6.08
N PHE A 24 3.76 -13.24 7.35
CA PHE A 24 2.87 -14.37 7.68
C PHE A 24 1.46 -14.14 7.11
N GLY A 25 0.91 -15.17 6.45
CA GLY A 25 -0.28 -15.10 5.59
C GLY A 25 -0.01 -14.85 4.12
N ASN A 26 1.20 -14.46 3.72
CA ASN A 26 1.66 -14.46 2.33
C ASN A 26 2.59 -15.67 2.12
N GLU A 27 2.05 -16.74 1.54
CA GLU A 27 2.76 -18.00 1.36
C GLU A 27 4.00 -17.86 0.46
N ALA A 28 3.93 -17.01 -0.56
CA ALA A 28 5.07 -16.75 -1.42
C ALA A 28 6.23 -16.10 -0.65
N SER A 29 5.94 -15.16 0.26
CA SER A 29 6.95 -14.56 1.14
C SER A 29 7.64 -15.62 2.00
N THR A 30 6.86 -16.47 2.68
CA THR A 30 7.38 -17.54 3.55
C THR A 30 8.19 -18.57 2.76
N LYS A 31 7.68 -19.01 1.60
CA LYS A 31 8.30 -20.07 0.77
C LYS A 31 9.65 -19.68 0.18
N HIS A 32 9.88 -18.40 -0.10
CA HIS A 32 11.11 -17.90 -0.72
C HIS A 32 12.09 -17.29 0.28
N ARG A 33 11.81 -17.39 1.59
CA ARG A 33 12.67 -16.85 2.66
C ARG A 33 14.13 -17.29 2.46
N TYR A 34 15.05 -16.32 2.53
CA TYR A 34 16.50 -16.48 2.38
C TYR A 34 17.01 -16.97 1.02
N ARG A 35 16.17 -16.96 -0.02
CA ARG A 35 16.67 -17.07 -1.39
C ARG A 35 17.42 -15.80 -1.80
N VAL A 36 18.42 -15.98 -2.66
CA VAL A 36 19.14 -14.86 -3.27
C VAL A 36 18.19 -14.13 -4.23
N SER A 37 18.08 -12.82 -4.07
CA SER A 37 17.33 -11.94 -4.95
C SER A 37 18.22 -11.32 -6.03
N ASN A 38 17.60 -10.71 -7.04
CA ASN A 38 18.30 -9.90 -8.02
C ASN A 38 17.56 -8.56 -8.17
N PRO A 39 17.93 -7.52 -7.40
CA PRO A 39 17.25 -6.22 -7.41
C PRO A 39 17.21 -5.57 -8.79
N GLN A 40 18.31 -5.65 -9.56
CA GLN A 40 18.37 -5.10 -10.91
C GLN A 40 17.40 -5.82 -11.86
N LEU A 41 17.33 -7.15 -11.79
CA LEU A 41 16.39 -7.93 -12.59
C LEU A 41 14.94 -7.61 -12.20
N ALA A 42 14.63 -7.51 -10.91
CA ALA A 42 13.30 -7.15 -10.43
C ALA A 42 12.87 -5.77 -10.97
N ALA A 43 13.75 -4.77 -10.90
CA ALA A 43 13.48 -3.45 -11.46
C ALA A 43 13.28 -3.49 -12.98
N LYS A 44 14.13 -4.21 -13.72
CA LYS A 44 14.00 -4.37 -15.17
C LYS A 44 12.71 -5.09 -15.58
N GLN A 45 12.27 -6.10 -14.82
CA GLN A 45 11.01 -6.80 -15.05
C GLN A 45 9.81 -5.85 -14.87
N GLY A 46 9.80 -5.06 -13.78
CA GLY A 46 8.79 -4.03 -13.54
C GLY A 46 8.73 -3.00 -14.67
N LEU A 47 9.88 -2.43 -15.03
CA LEU A 47 9.99 -1.45 -16.11
C LEU A 47 9.55 -2.01 -17.48
N LYS A 48 9.89 -3.28 -17.77
CA LYS A 48 9.43 -3.94 -19.01
C LYS A 48 7.91 -4.03 -19.05
N LYS A 49 7.25 -4.35 -17.94
CA LYS A 49 5.78 -4.38 -17.84
C LYS A 49 5.19 -2.98 -18.05
N MET A 50 5.69 -1.98 -17.31
CA MET A 50 5.21 -0.60 -17.42
C MET A 50 5.30 -0.10 -18.86
N LYS A 51 6.46 -0.30 -19.51
CA LYS A 51 6.68 0.14 -20.89
C LYS A 51 5.79 -0.60 -21.88
N ALA A 52 5.57 -1.91 -21.71
CA ALA A 52 4.70 -2.67 -22.59
C ALA A 52 3.25 -2.19 -22.55
N LEU A 53 2.72 -1.84 -21.37
CA LEU A 53 1.36 -1.29 -21.24
C LEU A 53 1.27 0.13 -21.82
N ALA A 54 2.28 0.97 -21.55
CA ALA A 54 2.38 2.30 -22.15
C ALA A 54 2.38 2.24 -23.68
N ASP A 55 3.18 1.32 -24.27
CA ASP A 55 3.29 1.13 -25.72
C ASP A 55 2.00 0.59 -26.35
N ALA A 56 1.20 -0.15 -25.57
CA ALA A 56 -0.11 -0.62 -25.98
C ALA A 56 -1.22 0.45 -25.85
N GLY A 57 -0.89 1.65 -25.36
CA GLY A 57 -1.81 2.78 -25.25
C GLY A 57 -2.50 2.95 -23.89
N TYR A 58 -2.14 2.16 -22.88
CA TYR A 58 -2.64 2.33 -21.52
C TYR A 58 -1.84 3.42 -20.79
N GLN A 59 -2.52 4.31 -20.07
CA GLN A 59 -1.87 5.39 -19.33
C GLN A 59 -1.02 4.78 -18.19
N GLN A 60 0.27 5.13 -18.15
CA GLN A 60 1.24 4.54 -17.25
C GLN A 60 2.13 5.62 -16.62
N ALA A 61 2.35 5.49 -15.31
CA ALA A 61 3.23 6.30 -14.50
C ALA A 61 4.01 5.41 -13.51
N VAL A 62 4.95 6.02 -12.78
CA VAL A 62 5.84 5.34 -11.84
C VAL A 62 5.85 6.05 -10.48
N ILE A 63 5.89 5.26 -9.41
CA ILE A 63 6.17 5.71 -8.04
C ILE A 63 7.56 5.20 -7.67
N PRO A 64 8.48 6.08 -7.22
CA PRO A 64 9.85 5.70 -6.89
C PRO A 64 9.93 4.81 -5.64
N PRO A 65 11.02 4.05 -5.45
CA PRO A 65 11.26 3.32 -4.21
C PRO A 65 11.51 4.27 -3.03
N GLN A 66 11.40 3.74 -1.82
CA GLN A 66 11.69 4.49 -0.59
C GLN A 66 13.14 4.32 -0.13
N GLU A 67 13.62 5.21 0.75
CA GLU A 67 14.92 5.09 1.39
C GLU A 67 15.03 3.77 2.17
N ARG A 68 16.04 2.96 1.83
CA ARG A 68 16.34 1.68 2.48
C ARG A 68 17.87 1.47 2.52
N PRO A 69 18.47 1.02 3.64
CA PRO A 69 17.84 0.75 4.93
C PRO A 69 17.24 2.01 5.59
N ASN A 70 16.07 1.89 6.22
CA ASN A 70 15.44 3.00 6.94
C ASN A 70 16.14 3.19 8.30
N VAL A 71 17.21 4.00 8.31
CA VAL A 71 18.03 4.22 9.51
C VAL A 71 17.26 4.99 10.59
N ALA A 72 16.37 5.91 10.20
CA ALA A 72 15.52 6.64 11.13
C ALA A 72 14.65 5.70 11.97
N LEU A 73 14.04 4.69 11.35
CA LEU A 73 13.29 3.65 12.05
C LEU A 73 14.16 2.86 13.03
N LEU A 74 15.38 2.50 12.63
CA LEU A 74 16.31 1.80 13.51
C LEU A 74 16.70 2.66 14.74
N ARG A 75 16.83 3.98 14.58
CA ARG A 75 17.07 4.89 15.71
C ARG A 75 15.91 4.93 16.69
N GLN A 76 14.67 4.87 16.20
CA GLN A 76 13.48 4.77 17.06
C GLN A 76 13.47 3.50 17.92
N LEU A 77 14.13 2.44 17.46
CA LEU A 77 14.31 1.18 18.20
C LEU A 77 15.52 1.19 19.15
N GLY A 78 16.16 2.35 19.36
CA GLY A 78 17.23 2.54 20.34
C GLY A 78 18.66 2.40 19.82
N PHE A 79 18.85 2.19 18.51
CA PHE A 79 20.20 2.14 17.92
C PHE A 79 20.74 3.56 17.66
N THR A 80 21.87 3.91 18.27
CA THR A 80 22.49 5.25 18.19
C THR A 80 23.82 5.25 17.43
N GLY A 81 24.36 6.43 17.10
CA GLY A 81 25.63 6.61 16.37
C GLY A 81 25.46 7.28 15.00
N SER A 82 26.47 7.24 14.13
CA SER A 82 26.31 7.59 12.71
C SER A 82 25.47 6.52 11.98
N ASP A 83 24.99 6.82 10.77
CA ASP A 83 24.16 5.86 10.02
C ASP A 83 24.87 4.52 9.79
N ALA A 84 26.16 4.56 9.43
CA ALA A 84 26.99 3.37 9.28
C ALA A 84 27.10 2.58 10.60
N GLN A 85 27.28 3.26 11.73
CA GLN A 85 27.36 2.62 13.05
C GLN A 85 26.01 2.00 13.46
N VAL A 86 24.90 2.66 13.15
CA VAL A 86 23.56 2.10 13.40
C VAL A 86 23.38 0.82 12.60
N VAL A 87 23.66 0.84 11.29
CA VAL A 87 23.54 -0.35 10.44
C VAL A 87 24.44 -1.49 10.92
N GLU A 88 25.71 -1.20 11.26
CA GLU A 88 26.64 -2.21 11.78
C GLU A 88 26.14 -2.85 13.09
N ARG A 89 25.65 -2.02 14.04
CA ARG A 89 25.15 -2.51 15.32
C ARG A 89 23.92 -3.40 15.13
N VAL A 90 22.95 -2.96 14.31
CA VAL A 90 21.74 -3.76 14.04
C VAL A 90 22.10 -5.06 13.34
N ALA A 91 23.01 -5.02 12.36
CA ALA A 91 23.46 -6.23 11.67
C ALA A 91 24.02 -7.29 12.63
N ARG A 92 24.75 -6.87 13.68
CA ARG A 92 25.34 -7.79 14.68
C ARG A 92 24.35 -8.23 15.76
N GLN A 93 23.48 -7.34 16.21
CA GLN A 93 22.64 -7.56 17.40
C GLN A 93 21.23 -8.05 17.06
N ALA A 94 20.66 -7.58 15.95
CA ALA A 94 19.28 -7.84 15.55
C ALA A 94 19.12 -7.83 14.01
N PRO A 95 19.75 -8.77 13.28
CA PRO A 95 19.75 -8.78 11.81
C PRO A 95 18.35 -8.85 11.17
N ASP A 96 17.38 -9.44 11.86
CA ASP A 96 15.97 -9.46 11.41
C ASP A 96 15.36 -8.05 11.34
N LEU A 97 15.74 -7.15 12.26
CA LEU A 97 15.30 -5.74 12.20
C LEU A 97 15.95 -4.99 11.04
N LEU A 98 17.21 -5.29 10.72
CA LEU A 98 17.87 -4.72 9.54
C LEU A 98 17.13 -5.16 8.27
N SER A 99 16.75 -6.43 8.17
CA SER A 99 15.97 -6.95 7.05
C SER A 99 14.61 -6.24 6.95
N ALA A 100 13.87 -6.11 8.06
CA ALA A 100 12.60 -5.40 8.09
C ALA A 100 12.73 -3.92 7.66
N ALA A 101 13.75 -3.21 8.15
CA ALA A 101 14.04 -1.83 7.77
C ALA A 101 14.61 -1.69 6.35
N SER A 102 14.99 -2.78 5.68
CA SER A 102 15.57 -2.80 4.34
C SER A 102 14.64 -3.40 3.29
N SER A 103 13.40 -3.76 3.64
CA SER A 103 12.44 -4.33 2.70
C SER A 103 12.10 -3.35 1.56
N ALA A 104 12.13 -3.84 0.32
CA ALA A 104 11.66 -3.10 -0.86
C ALA A 104 10.14 -3.19 -1.05
N SER A 105 9.36 -3.44 0.01
CA SER A 105 7.92 -3.73 -0.05
C SER A 105 7.07 -2.59 -0.59
N SER A 106 7.55 -1.35 -0.55
CA SER A 106 6.89 -0.19 -1.15
C SER A 106 6.73 -0.27 -2.67
N MET A 107 7.38 -1.24 -3.34
CA MET A 107 7.10 -1.55 -4.75
C MET A 107 5.66 -2.02 -5.00
N TRP A 108 4.99 -2.57 -3.98
CA TRP A 108 3.60 -3.01 -4.06
C TRP A 108 2.65 -1.85 -3.77
N VAL A 109 2.55 -0.93 -4.73
CA VAL A 109 1.78 0.32 -4.62
C VAL A 109 0.26 0.14 -4.69
N ALA A 110 -0.23 -1.06 -5.00
CA ALA A 110 -1.63 -1.41 -4.75
C ALA A 110 -2.01 -1.24 -3.27
N ASN A 111 -1.04 -1.26 -2.36
CA ASN A 111 -1.25 -0.99 -0.95
C ASN A 111 -0.79 0.41 -0.52
N ALA A 112 -0.42 1.31 -1.43
CA ALA A 112 0.08 2.63 -1.05
C ALA A 112 -1.03 3.52 -0.47
N ALA A 113 -2.19 3.51 -1.11
CA ALA A 113 -3.34 4.33 -0.75
C ALA A 113 -4.63 3.72 -1.34
N THR A 114 -5.77 4.22 -0.91
CA THR A 114 -7.06 4.01 -1.57
C THR A 114 -7.46 5.28 -2.32
N VAL A 115 -7.86 5.13 -3.58
CA VAL A 115 -8.19 6.26 -4.47
C VAL A 115 -9.71 6.38 -4.64
N SER A 116 -10.22 7.60 -4.56
CA SER A 116 -11.58 7.95 -5.00
C SER A 116 -11.50 8.96 -6.15
N PRO A 117 -11.93 8.60 -7.37
CA PRO A 117 -11.99 9.53 -8.48
C PRO A 117 -12.92 10.71 -8.20
N SER A 118 -12.67 11.84 -8.86
CA SER A 118 -13.50 13.05 -8.75
C SER A 118 -14.96 12.85 -9.13
N ALA A 119 -15.27 11.84 -9.94
CA ALA A 119 -16.64 11.50 -10.30
C ALA A 119 -17.44 10.90 -9.13
N ASP A 120 -16.76 10.43 -8.08
CA ASP A 120 -17.36 9.73 -6.94
C ASP A 120 -17.25 10.53 -5.62
N SER A 121 -16.46 11.61 -5.60
CA SER A 121 -16.25 12.42 -4.41
C SER A 121 -17.26 13.56 -4.29
N LEU A 122 -17.59 13.94 -3.06
CA LEU A 122 -18.57 15.00 -2.78
C LEU A 122 -18.12 16.40 -3.24
N ASP A 123 -16.81 16.67 -3.24
CA ASP A 123 -16.23 17.97 -3.62
C ASP A 123 -15.66 18.01 -5.05
N GLY A 124 -15.79 16.91 -5.80
CA GLY A 124 -15.30 16.80 -7.18
C GLY A 124 -13.78 16.77 -7.32
N ARG A 125 -13.02 16.49 -6.25
CA ARG A 125 -11.56 16.26 -6.30
C ARG A 125 -11.23 14.77 -6.34
N VAL A 126 -10.03 14.42 -6.77
CA VAL A 126 -9.50 13.06 -6.61
C VAL A 126 -8.94 12.93 -5.19
N HIS A 127 -9.47 12.00 -4.40
CA HIS A 127 -9.00 11.75 -3.04
C HIS A 127 -8.09 10.53 -3.00
N LEU A 128 -7.03 10.62 -2.19
CA LEU A 128 -6.13 9.50 -1.91
C LEU A 128 -5.91 9.46 -0.39
N THR A 129 -6.30 8.37 0.26
CA THR A 129 -5.99 8.14 1.68
C THR A 129 -4.88 7.11 1.77
N VAL A 130 -3.73 7.49 2.36
CA VAL A 130 -2.57 6.60 2.51
C VAL A 130 -2.94 5.41 3.41
N ALA A 131 -2.52 4.20 3.03
CA ALA A 131 -2.77 3.02 3.84
C ALA A 131 -1.76 2.94 4.99
N ASN A 132 -2.19 2.58 6.20
CA ASN A 132 -1.29 2.50 7.35
C ASN A 132 -0.45 1.23 7.38
N LEU A 133 -0.89 0.17 6.71
CA LEU A 133 -0.17 -1.12 6.61
C LEU A 133 0.23 -1.69 7.97
N ASN A 134 -0.61 -1.44 8.97
CA ASN A 134 -0.32 -1.65 10.38
C ASN A 134 0.07 -3.11 10.71
N ASP A 135 -0.52 -4.08 10.00
CA ASP A 135 -0.35 -5.50 10.27
C ASP A 135 1.11 -5.97 10.14
N LYS A 136 1.90 -5.35 9.26
CA LYS A 136 3.29 -5.75 9.00
C LYS A 136 4.24 -4.60 9.28
N PHE A 137 5.06 -4.73 10.33
CA PHE A 137 6.04 -3.70 10.75
C PHE A 137 6.88 -3.11 9.60
N HIS A 138 7.47 -3.97 8.76
CA HIS A 138 8.29 -3.51 7.62
C HIS A 138 7.50 -2.66 6.62
N ARG A 139 6.18 -2.85 6.55
CA ARG A 139 5.26 -2.08 5.72
C ARG A 139 4.66 -0.87 6.42
N ALA A 140 4.36 -0.96 7.72
CA ALA A 140 3.83 0.15 8.50
C ALA A 140 4.74 1.39 8.43
N SER A 141 6.06 1.18 8.32
CA SER A 141 7.05 2.25 8.13
C SER A 141 6.97 2.98 6.77
N GLU A 142 6.19 2.45 5.81
CA GLU A 142 6.07 3.03 4.46
C GLU A 142 5.24 4.33 4.46
N ALA A 143 4.22 4.43 5.32
CA ALA A 143 3.16 5.44 5.22
C ALA A 143 3.65 6.90 5.15
N PRO A 144 4.58 7.37 6.01
CA PRO A 144 5.04 8.76 5.95
C PRO A 144 5.74 9.12 4.64
N THR A 145 6.56 8.20 4.10
CA THR A 145 7.23 8.43 2.82
C THR A 145 6.26 8.33 1.66
N THR A 146 5.31 7.40 1.72
CA THR A 146 4.24 7.28 0.71
C THR A 146 3.41 8.56 0.63
N GLU A 147 3.04 9.17 1.76
CA GLU A 147 2.33 10.45 1.77
C GLU A 147 3.13 11.55 1.07
N ALA A 148 4.41 11.69 1.43
CA ALA A 148 5.29 12.69 0.82
C ALA A 148 5.42 12.49 -0.70
N LEU A 149 5.57 11.24 -1.15
CA LEU A 149 5.63 10.90 -2.57
C LEU A 149 4.34 11.24 -3.30
N LEU A 150 3.17 10.89 -2.75
CA LEU A 150 1.89 11.20 -3.38
C LEU A 150 1.64 12.71 -3.48
N ARG A 151 1.97 13.49 -2.44
CA ARG A 151 1.90 14.96 -2.50
C ARG A 151 2.85 15.55 -3.53
N ALA A 152 4.04 14.97 -3.70
CA ALA A 152 5.01 15.43 -4.70
C ALA A 152 4.58 15.09 -6.13
N ILE A 153 3.95 13.92 -6.34
CA ILE A 153 3.46 13.47 -7.65
C ILE A 153 2.17 14.19 -8.06
N LEU A 154 1.29 14.50 -7.10
CA LEU A 154 -0.03 15.10 -7.30
C LEU A 154 -0.15 16.46 -6.58
N PRO A 155 0.65 17.48 -6.96
CA PRO A 155 0.81 18.70 -6.18
C PRO A 155 -0.35 19.70 -6.30
N ASP A 156 -1.23 19.56 -7.30
CA ASP A 156 -2.36 20.47 -7.50
C ASP A 156 -3.48 20.19 -6.48
N GLU A 157 -3.43 20.83 -5.32
CA GLU A 157 -4.40 20.66 -4.23
C GLU A 157 -5.84 21.03 -4.61
N ARG A 158 -6.03 21.77 -5.72
CA ARG A 158 -7.37 22.07 -6.25
C ARG A 158 -8.00 20.86 -6.91
N ARG A 159 -7.18 19.89 -7.36
CA ARG A 159 -7.61 18.66 -8.03
C ARG A 159 -7.43 17.42 -7.16
N PHE A 160 -6.42 17.42 -6.29
CA PHE A 160 -6.02 16.25 -5.51
C PHE A 160 -6.08 16.56 -4.01
N ALA A 161 -6.68 15.65 -3.25
CA ALA A 161 -6.69 15.68 -1.79
C ALA A 161 -5.98 14.42 -1.28
N VAL A 162 -4.73 14.56 -0.83
CA VAL A 162 -3.97 13.48 -0.18
C VAL A 162 -4.18 13.55 1.32
N HIS A 163 -4.75 12.48 1.89
CA HIS A 163 -5.00 12.32 3.32
C HIS A 163 -3.91 11.46 3.97
N PRO A 164 -3.48 11.79 5.19
CA PRO A 164 -2.55 10.95 5.94
C PRO A 164 -3.17 9.59 6.25
N ALA A 165 -2.32 8.64 6.62
CA ALA A 165 -2.78 7.31 6.99
C ALA A 165 -3.63 7.30 8.26
N LEU A 166 -4.53 6.31 8.35
CA LEU A 166 -5.30 6.05 9.57
C LEU A 166 -4.37 5.74 10.77
N PRO A 167 -4.85 5.90 12.03
CA PRO A 167 -4.07 5.57 13.22
C PRO A 167 -3.45 4.17 13.16
N GLN A 168 -2.20 4.05 13.61
CA GLN A 168 -1.41 2.81 13.58
C GLN A 168 -1.84 1.82 14.68
N VAL A 169 -3.07 1.34 14.59
CA VAL A 169 -3.64 0.34 15.51
C VAL A 169 -4.40 -0.72 14.73
N ALA A 170 -4.44 -1.94 15.27
CA ALA A 170 -5.12 -3.05 14.62
C ALA A 170 -6.59 -2.73 14.29
N LEU A 171 -7.33 -2.04 15.16
CA LEU A 171 -8.73 -1.67 14.87
C LEU A 171 -8.89 -0.92 13.53
N PHE A 172 -7.89 -0.14 13.12
CA PHE A 172 -7.88 0.59 11.85
C PHE A 172 -6.88 0.01 10.83
N GLY A 173 -6.64 -1.30 10.85
CA GLY A 173 -5.78 -1.96 9.87
C GLY A 173 -6.25 -1.73 8.43
N ASP A 174 -5.44 -1.06 7.63
CA ASP A 174 -5.73 -0.66 6.25
C ASP A 174 -4.60 -1.04 5.29
N GLU A 175 -4.94 -1.79 4.26
CA GLU A 175 -4.05 -2.27 3.19
C GLU A 175 -4.35 -1.59 1.84
N GLY A 176 -5.14 -0.52 1.82
CA GLY A 176 -5.31 0.36 0.65
C GLY A 176 -6.08 -0.27 -0.51
N ALA A 177 -5.74 0.17 -1.73
CA ALA A 177 -6.45 -0.23 -2.96
C ALA A 177 -6.46 -1.74 -3.25
N ALA A 178 -5.58 -2.54 -2.64
CA ALA A 178 -5.61 -3.99 -2.75
C ALA A 178 -6.90 -4.63 -2.21
N ASN A 179 -7.66 -3.90 -1.40
CA ASN A 179 -8.97 -4.27 -0.89
C ASN A 179 -10.10 -3.36 -1.39
N HIS A 180 -9.84 -2.60 -2.46
CA HIS A 180 -10.79 -1.68 -3.06
C HIS A 180 -11.06 -2.07 -4.51
N ASN A 181 -12.30 -1.85 -4.96
CA ASN A 181 -12.71 -2.08 -6.33
C ASN A 181 -13.62 -0.94 -6.77
N ARG A 182 -13.65 -0.65 -8.06
CA ARG A 182 -14.58 0.31 -8.65
C ARG A 182 -15.25 -0.28 -9.88
N LEU A 183 -16.57 -0.25 -9.92
CA LEU A 183 -17.42 -0.84 -10.95
C LEU A 183 -18.32 0.24 -11.57
N GLY A 184 -18.52 0.24 -12.87
CA GLY A 184 -19.34 1.24 -13.53
C GLY A 184 -19.30 1.12 -15.05
N GLY A 185 -19.78 2.17 -15.73
CA GLY A 185 -19.57 2.35 -17.16
C GLY A 185 -18.22 2.99 -17.45
N GLU A 186 -18.23 4.11 -18.19
CA GLU A 186 -17.02 4.90 -18.47
C GLU A 186 -16.32 5.38 -17.19
N TYR A 187 -14.99 5.43 -17.20
CA TYR A 187 -14.19 5.81 -16.02
C TYR A 187 -14.57 7.18 -15.44
N GLY A 188 -14.91 8.15 -16.30
CA GLY A 188 -15.30 9.51 -15.89
C GLY A 188 -16.74 9.65 -15.39
N ALA A 189 -17.56 8.60 -15.47
CA ALA A 189 -18.89 8.59 -14.89
C ALA A 189 -18.84 8.16 -13.42
N PRO A 190 -19.82 8.57 -12.58
CA PRO A 190 -19.94 8.05 -11.21
C PRO A 190 -19.96 6.52 -11.19
N GLY A 191 -19.17 5.93 -10.30
CA GLY A 191 -18.99 4.49 -10.18
C GLY A 191 -19.38 3.97 -8.80
N LEU A 192 -19.60 2.67 -8.71
CA LEU A 192 -19.77 1.93 -7.45
C LEU A 192 -18.40 1.54 -6.90
N GLN A 193 -18.04 2.04 -5.72
CA GLN A 193 -16.87 1.63 -4.96
C GLN A 193 -17.21 0.49 -4.00
N LEU A 194 -16.49 -0.62 -4.13
CA LEU A 194 -16.63 -1.81 -3.30
C LEU A 194 -15.38 -1.97 -2.43
N PHE A 195 -15.58 -1.90 -1.12
CA PHE A 195 -14.55 -2.12 -0.12
C PHE A 195 -14.68 -3.52 0.47
N VAL A 196 -13.58 -4.28 0.44
CA VAL A 196 -13.50 -5.66 0.94
C VAL A 196 -12.74 -5.66 2.26
N TYR A 197 -13.21 -6.37 3.28
CA TYR A 197 -12.53 -6.43 4.58
C TYR A 197 -12.48 -7.85 5.12
N GLY A 198 -11.49 -8.15 5.97
CA GLY A 198 -11.31 -9.49 6.54
C GLY A 198 -11.80 -9.64 7.98
N ARG A 199 -12.10 -8.53 8.65
CA ARG A 199 -12.60 -8.50 10.04
C ARG A 199 -13.33 -7.21 10.37
N GLU A 200 -14.16 -7.27 11.40
CA GLU A 200 -14.88 -6.14 11.99
C GLU A 200 -14.97 -6.30 13.51
N GLN A 201 -15.16 -5.21 14.24
CA GLN A 201 -15.29 -5.24 15.69
C GLN A 201 -16.60 -5.91 16.10
N GLY A 202 -16.50 -6.96 16.92
CA GLY A 202 -17.66 -7.73 17.38
C GLY A 202 -18.24 -8.66 16.32
N GLY A 203 -17.61 -8.79 15.15
CA GLY A 203 -18.00 -9.75 14.13
C GLY A 203 -17.53 -11.17 14.43
N ASP A 204 -18.34 -12.14 14.02
CA ASP A 204 -17.99 -13.56 14.03
C ASP A 204 -17.17 -13.94 12.78
N GLY A 205 -16.49 -15.09 12.80
CA GLY A 205 -15.87 -15.65 11.59
C GLY A 205 -14.50 -15.09 11.21
N LEU A 206 -13.72 -14.61 12.19
CA LEU A 206 -12.31 -14.27 11.97
C LEU A 206 -11.54 -15.45 11.36
N PRO A 207 -10.65 -15.22 10.39
CA PRO A 207 -9.83 -16.30 9.85
C PRO A 207 -8.96 -16.91 10.97
N THR A 208 -8.94 -18.24 11.04
CA THR A 208 -8.26 -18.97 12.13
C THR A 208 -6.79 -19.24 11.86
N ARG A 209 -6.35 -19.16 10.59
CA ARG A 209 -4.98 -19.49 10.17
C ARG A 209 -4.12 -18.26 9.87
N TYR A 210 -4.62 -17.32 9.07
CA TYR A 210 -3.88 -16.16 8.60
C TYR A 210 -4.56 -14.86 9.02
N PRO A 211 -3.80 -13.80 9.37
CA PRO A 211 -4.40 -12.59 9.89
C PRO A 211 -5.23 -11.86 8.84
N ALA A 212 -6.41 -11.40 9.23
CA ALA A 212 -7.21 -10.43 8.48
C ALA A 212 -6.61 -9.02 8.68
N ARG A 213 -5.94 -8.51 7.64
CA ARG A 213 -5.23 -7.22 7.73
C ARG A 213 -6.19 -6.03 7.65
N GLN A 214 -7.14 -6.10 6.72
CA GLN A 214 -8.15 -5.05 6.49
C GLN A 214 -9.30 -5.16 7.49
N ALA A 215 -9.58 -4.05 8.19
CA ALA A 215 -10.74 -3.90 9.06
C ALA A 215 -11.90 -3.18 8.34
N LEU A 216 -13.14 -3.51 8.71
CA LEU A 216 -14.32 -2.76 8.25
C LEU A 216 -14.22 -1.29 8.70
N GLU A 217 -13.81 -1.05 9.94
CA GLU A 217 -13.70 0.28 10.54
C GLU A 217 -12.71 1.16 9.76
N ALA A 218 -11.62 0.57 9.29
CA ALA A 218 -10.66 1.22 8.43
C ALA A 218 -11.29 1.59 7.08
N SER A 219 -11.98 0.64 6.45
CA SER A 219 -12.64 0.83 5.15
C SER A 219 -13.68 1.95 5.19
N GLN A 220 -14.49 1.98 6.26
CA GLN A 220 -15.47 3.05 6.49
C GLN A 220 -14.80 4.41 6.75
N ALA A 221 -13.69 4.44 7.49
CA ALA A 221 -12.94 5.67 7.71
C ALA A 221 -12.34 6.22 6.41
N VAL A 222 -11.76 5.34 5.58
CA VAL A 222 -11.26 5.70 4.25
C VAL A 222 -12.38 6.24 3.36
N ALA A 223 -13.55 5.60 3.32
CA ALA A 223 -14.69 6.09 2.55
C ALA A 223 -15.10 7.52 2.95
N ARG A 224 -15.10 7.82 4.27
CA ARG A 224 -15.35 9.18 4.79
C ARG A 224 -14.26 10.18 4.39
N LEU A 225 -12.98 9.84 4.59
CA LEU A 225 -11.84 10.71 4.23
C LEU A 225 -11.79 11.01 2.73
N ASN A 226 -12.06 9.99 1.92
CA ASN A 226 -12.14 10.11 0.48
C ASN A 226 -13.43 10.76 -0.04
N GLN A 227 -14.30 11.19 0.86
CA GLN A 227 -15.59 11.82 0.55
C GLN A 227 -16.40 11.02 -0.47
N VAL A 228 -16.41 9.69 -0.38
CA VAL A 228 -17.16 8.84 -1.32
C VAL A 228 -18.65 9.11 -1.16
N ASN A 229 -19.36 9.33 -2.26
CA ASN A 229 -20.79 9.61 -2.25
C ASN A 229 -21.59 8.39 -1.70
N PRO A 230 -22.48 8.54 -0.71
CA PRO A 230 -23.21 7.42 -0.08
C PRO A 230 -24.06 6.50 -0.99
N PRO A 231 -24.60 6.93 -2.15
CA PRO A 231 -25.23 6.00 -3.11
C PRO A 231 -24.21 5.13 -3.87
N ALA A 232 -22.93 5.45 -3.76
CA ALA A 232 -21.84 4.87 -4.55
C ALA A 232 -20.96 3.89 -3.76
N ASP A 233 -21.12 3.70 -2.45
CA ASP A 233 -20.31 2.74 -1.68
C ASP A 233 -21.08 1.45 -1.31
N ARG A 234 -20.41 0.31 -1.40
CA ARG A 234 -20.85 -0.97 -0.84
C ARG A 234 -19.70 -1.62 -0.08
N LEU A 235 -20.01 -2.14 1.11
CA LEU A 235 -19.06 -2.85 1.97
C LEU A 235 -19.36 -4.35 1.93
N ARG A 236 -18.33 -5.20 1.78
CA ARG A 236 -18.50 -6.66 1.81
C ARG A 236 -17.41 -7.37 2.61
N PRO A 237 -17.77 -8.36 3.45
CA PRO A 237 -16.78 -9.21 4.08
C PRO A 237 -16.10 -10.13 3.05
N ALA A 238 -14.82 -10.40 3.24
CA ALA A 238 -14.10 -11.45 2.54
C ALA A 238 -14.51 -12.82 3.09
N GLU A 239 -14.63 -13.83 2.24
CA GLU A 239 -14.98 -15.18 2.72
C GLU A 239 -13.81 -15.80 3.52
N PRO A 240 -14.05 -16.35 4.73
CA PRO A 240 -13.00 -16.89 5.60
C PRO A 240 -12.21 -18.11 5.08
N GLY A 241 -12.46 -18.58 3.85
CA GLY A 241 -11.97 -19.87 3.34
C GLY A 241 -11.30 -19.87 1.95
N GLY A 242 -11.04 -18.70 1.36
CA GLY A 242 -10.63 -18.57 -0.06
C GLY A 242 -9.18 -18.98 -0.42
N TYR A 243 -8.33 -19.29 0.56
CA TYR A 243 -6.96 -19.77 0.31
C TYR A 243 -6.83 -21.21 0.82
N ARG A 244 -7.24 -22.17 -0.01
CA ARG A 244 -6.84 -23.59 0.12
C ARG A 244 -5.60 -23.86 -0.73
#